data_AF-A0A345HE16-F1
#
_entry.id   AF-A0A345HE16-F1
#
_cell.length_a   1.000
_cell.length_b   1.000
_cell.length_c   1.000
_cell.angle_alpha   90.00
_cell.angle_beta   90.00
_cell.angle_gamma   90.00
#
_symmetry.space_group_name_H-M   'P 1'
#
loop_
_entity.id
_entity.type
_entity.pdbx_description
1 polymer ?
#
loop_
_entity_poly.entity_id
_entity_poly.type
_entity_poly.pdbx_seq_one_letter_code
_entity_poly.pdbx_strand_id
1 'polypeptide(L)'
;MKNEKDNLEQLFSQLKNDWDTEKPADGHELRFMQRLENKPKKKKTIAWTKIIVPIAASIAILLGVFVTYQPEEPKTAELSPEVKETQLYFASIIKSEMTKIERESTPETKKIVQDAMVQMDLLESDYNKLILELKEKGENKKIIHAMITNLQTRISFLERVLTQIENTQKIKNRHYENNNA
;
A
#
# COMPACT_ATOMS: atom_id res chain seq x y z
N MET A 1 -42.89 -48.54 20.59
CA MET A 1 -42.53 -48.19 19.19
C MET A 1 -41.87 -49.35 18.41
N LYS A 2 -41.90 -50.60 18.89
CA LYS A 2 -41.36 -51.75 18.14
C LYS A 2 -42.39 -52.32 17.13
N ASN A 3 -43.67 -52.28 17.49
CA ASN A 3 -44.75 -52.93 16.74
C ASN A 3 -45.11 -52.31 15.37
N GLU A 4 -44.90 -51.00 15.15
CA GLU A 4 -45.25 -50.37 13.87
C GLU A 4 -44.23 -50.67 12.77
N LYS A 5 -42.95 -50.75 13.12
CA LYS A 5 -41.87 -51.08 12.18
C LYS A 5 -41.97 -52.53 11.72
N ASP A 6 -42.26 -53.44 12.65
CA ASP A 6 -42.43 -54.86 12.35
C ASP A 6 -43.64 -55.08 11.43
N ASN A 7 -44.75 -54.35 11.64
CA ASN A 7 -45.90 -54.39 10.75
C ASN A 7 -45.60 -53.88 9.33
N LEU A 8 -44.84 -52.78 9.21
CA LEU A 8 -44.42 -52.25 7.92
C LEU A 8 -43.52 -53.25 7.18
N GLU A 9 -42.54 -53.82 7.88
CA GLU A 9 -41.61 -54.80 7.30
C GLU A 9 -42.32 -56.07 6.84
N GLN A 10 -43.34 -56.50 7.58
CA GLN A 10 -44.20 -57.61 7.20
C GLN A 10 -45.07 -57.29 5.99
N LEU A 11 -45.68 -56.09 5.92
CA LEU A 11 -46.44 -55.63 4.76
C LEU A 11 -45.55 -55.60 3.50
N PHE A 12 -44.36 -54.99 3.58
CA PHE A 12 -43.43 -54.94 2.46
C PHE A 12 -42.94 -56.33 2.03
N SER A 13 -42.73 -57.24 2.98
CA SER A 13 -42.34 -58.63 2.67
C SER A 13 -43.45 -59.40 1.97
N GLN A 14 -44.72 -59.20 2.36
CA GLN A 14 -45.88 -59.81 1.72
C GLN A 14 -46.09 -59.28 0.30
N LEU A 15 -45.97 -57.97 0.11
CA LEU A 15 -46.21 -57.32 -1.18
C LEU A 15 -45.01 -57.42 -2.13
N LYS A 16 -43.84 -57.89 -1.67
CA LYS A 16 -42.55 -57.83 -2.41
C LYS A 16 -42.61 -58.35 -3.85
N ASN A 17 -43.47 -59.33 -4.14
CA ASN A 17 -43.58 -59.94 -5.46
C ASN A 17 -44.74 -59.40 -6.33
N ASP A 18 -45.59 -58.51 -5.78
CA ASP A 18 -46.78 -57.98 -6.47
C ASP A 18 -46.56 -56.57 -7.04
N TRP A 19 -45.41 -55.92 -6.77
CA TRP A 19 -45.17 -54.53 -7.21
C TRP A 19 -44.83 -54.39 -8.71
N ASP A 20 -44.24 -55.42 -9.31
CA ASP A 20 -43.68 -55.37 -10.67
C ASP A 20 -44.56 -56.07 -11.72
N THR A 21 -45.86 -56.25 -11.45
CA THR A 21 -46.75 -57.00 -12.35
C THR A 21 -47.46 -56.12 -13.38
N GLU A 22 -47.58 -54.80 -13.16
CA GLU A 22 -48.29 -53.89 -14.07
C GLU A 22 -47.46 -52.67 -14.45
N LYS A 23 -47.51 -52.29 -15.73
CA LYS A 23 -46.92 -51.05 -16.23
C LYS A 23 -47.93 -49.90 -16.20
N PRO A 24 -47.49 -48.64 -15.96
CA PRO A 24 -48.39 -47.49 -16.00
C PRO A 24 -49.14 -47.39 -17.34
N ALA A 25 -50.34 -46.80 -17.31
CA ALA A 25 -51.09 -46.50 -18.52
C ALA A 25 -50.29 -45.61 -19.48
N ASP A 26 -50.48 -45.83 -20.78
CA ASP A 26 -49.76 -45.10 -21.83
C ASP A 26 -49.93 -43.57 -21.66
N GLY A 27 -48.84 -42.84 -21.90
CA GLY A 27 -48.79 -41.38 -21.71
C GLY A 27 -48.57 -40.91 -20.26
N HIS A 28 -48.36 -41.82 -19.30
CA HIS A 28 -47.98 -41.46 -17.92
C HIS A 28 -46.75 -40.55 -17.86
N GLU A 29 -45.69 -40.91 -18.59
CA GLU A 29 -44.43 -40.14 -18.63
C GLU A 29 -44.65 -38.70 -19.12
N LEU A 30 -45.49 -38.53 -20.14
CA LEU A 30 -45.79 -37.23 -20.73
C LEU A 30 -46.53 -36.32 -19.74
N ARG A 31 -47.52 -36.87 -19.02
CA ARG A 31 -48.24 -36.15 -17.95
C ARG A 31 -47.32 -35.81 -16.77
N PHE A 32 -46.38 -36.69 -16.44
CA PHE A 32 -45.40 -36.46 -15.39
C PHE A 32 -44.48 -35.30 -15.74
N MET A 33 -43.93 -35.29 -16.97
CA MET A 33 -43.06 -34.20 -17.46
C MET A 33 -43.79 -32.86 -17.47
N GLN A 34 -45.05 -32.83 -17.93
CA GLN A 34 -45.85 -31.60 -17.88
C GLN A 34 -46.02 -31.04 -16.47
N ARG A 35 -46.20 -31.90 -15.45
CA ARG A 35 -46.29 -31.46 -14.05
C ARG A 35 -44.94 -31.05 -13.48
N LEU A 36 -43.84 -31.64 -13.95
CA LEU A 36 -42.48 -31.28 -13.56
C LEU A 36 -42.13 -29.87 -14.06
N GLU A 37 -42.50 -29.56 -15.30
CA GLU A 37 -42.23 -28.26 -15.93
C GLU A 37 -43.16 -27.15 -15.41
N ASN A 38 -44.44 -27.46 -15.14
CA ASN A 38 -45.43 -26.48 -14.68
C ASN A 38 -45.36 -26.15 -13.18
N LYS A 39 -44.16 -26.18 -12.57
CA LYS A 39 -43.98 -25.56 -11.24
C LYS A 39 -43.96 -24.03 -11.40
N PRO A 40 -44.91 -23.26 -10.85
CA PRO A 40 -44.86 -21.82 -10.94
C PRO A 40 -43.60 -21.32 -10.21
N LYS A 41 -42.61 -20.85 -10.96
CA LYS A 41 -41.45 -20.14 -10.41
C LYS A 41 -41.97 -18.84 -9.80
N LYS A 42 -42.20 -18.80 -8.48
CA LYS A 42 -42.51 -17.57 -7.76
C LYS A 42 -41.34 -16.60 -7.97
N LYS A 43 -41.49 -15.63 -8.87
CA LYS A 43 -40.53 -14.55 -9.05
C LYS A 43 -40.57 -13.72 -7.77
N LYS A 44 -39.59 -13.88 -6.89
CA LYS A 44 -39.39 -12.94 -5.77
C LYS A 44 -39.02 -11.59 -6.39
N THR A 45 -39.96 -10.65 -6.43
CA THR A 45 -39.67 -9.26 -6.72
C THR A 45 -38.93 -8.70 -5.51
N ILE A 46 -37.60 -8.68 -5.59
CA ILE A 46 -36.80 -7.97 -4.61
C ILE A 46 -37.07 -6.49 -4.85
N ALA A 47 -37.62 -5.79 -3.86
CA ALA A 47 -37.80 -4.36 -3.92
C ALA A 47 -36.42 -3.69 -3.80
N TRP A 48 -35.83 -3.32 -4.94
CA TRP A 48 -34.49 -2.71 -5.04
C TRP A 48 -34.34 -1.48 -4.13
N THR A 49 -35.44 -0.79 -3.86
CA THR A 49 -35.51 0.33 -2.92
C THR A 49 -35.15 -0.06 -1.48
N LYS A 50 -35.41 -1.30 -1.04
CA LYS A 50 -35.03 -1.79 0.29
C LYS A 50 -33.54 -2.12 0.44
N ILE A 51 -32.81 -2.23 -0.68
CA ILE A 51 -31.37 -2.53 -0.69
C ILE A 51 -30.55 -1.26 -0.93
N ILE A 52 -30.98 -0.38 -1.85
CA ILE A 52 -30.21 0.80 -2.25
C ILE A 52 -30.22 1.90 -1.16
N VAL A 53 -31.36 2.09 -0.48
CA VAL A 53 -31.52 3.14 0.55
C VAL A 53 -30.52 2.99 1.72
N PRO A 54 -30.34 1.83 2.37
CA PRO A 54 -29.37 1.71 3.46
C PRO A 54 -27.91 1.85 2.98
N ILE A 55 -27.61 1.41 1.75
CA ILE A 55 -26.26 1.55 1.16
C ILE A 55 -25.94 3.03 0.93
N ALA A 56 -26.84 3.77 0.28
CA ALA A 56 -26.66 5.21 0.06
C ALA A 56 -26.54 6.00 1.38
N ALA A 57 -27.34 5.65 2.39
CA ALA A 57 -27.28 6.28 3.72
C ALA A 57 -25.91 6.04 4.40
N SER A 58 -25.36 4.82 4.32
CA SER A 58 -24.05 4.52 4.90
C SER A 58 -22.92 5.30 4.24
N ILE A 59 -22.95 5.45 2.91
CA ILE A 59 -21.96 6.24 2.16
C ILE A 59 -22.08 7.72 2.51
N ALA A 60 -23.30 8.26 2.58
CA ALA A 60 -23.54 9.66 2.97
C ALA A 60 -23.05 9.96 4.40
N ILE A 61 -23.25 9.04 5.34
CA ILE A 61 -22.74 9.17 6.72
C ILE A 61 -21.22 9.14 6.74
N LEU A 62 -20.58 8.22 6.02
CA LEU A 62 -19.11 8.15 5.94
C LEU A 62 -18.52 9.42 5.35
N LEU A 63 -19.12 9.96 4.29
CA LEU A 63 -18.70 11.22 3.67
C LEU A 63 -18.95 12.41 4.59
N GLY A 64 -20.08 12.44 5.31
CA GLY A 64 -20.38 13.49 6.28
C GLY A 64 -19.40 13.52 7.45
N VAL A 65 -19.05 12.34 7.99
CA VAL A 65 -18.00 12.21 9.02
C VAL A 65 -16.65 12.60 8.44
N PHE A 66 -16.30 12.19 7.23
CA PHE A 66 -15.04 12.55 6.59
C PHE A 66 -14.87 14.07 6.39
N VAL A 67 -15.94 14.77 5.98
CA VAL A 67 -15.91 16.23 5.79
C VAL A 67 -15.81 16.99 7.11
N THR A 68 -16.41 16.45 8.18
CA THR A 68 -16.44 17.10 9.51
C THR A 68 -15.26 16.72 10.39
N TYR A 69 -14.55 15.64 10.06
CA TYR A 69 -13.38 15.17 10.77
C TYR A 69 -12.14 15.95 10.32
N GLN A 70 -11.92 17.11 10.92
CA GLN A 70 -10.60 17.76 10.93
C GLN A 70 -9.91 17.35 12.23
N PRO A 71 -8.95 16.39 12.22
CA PRO A 71 -8.12 16.20 13.39
C PRO A 71 -7.38 17.52 13.64
N GLU A 72 -7.54 18.10 14.83
CA GLU A 72 -6.66 19.20 15.23
C GLU A 72 -5.23 18.64 15.26
N GLU A 73 -4.41 19.05 14.30
CA GLU A 73 -2.98 18.87 14.43
C GLU A 73 -2.56 19.59 15.73
N PRO A 74 -1.83 18.92 16.64
CA PRO A 74 -1.32 19.60 17.82
C PRO A 74 -0.59 20.85 17.34
N LYS A 75 -0.88 22.00 17.96
CA LYS A 75 -0.19 23.28 17.71
C LYS A 75 1.29 23.15 18.08
N THR A 76 2.05 22.39 17.32
CA THR A 76 3.51 22.43 17.32
C THR A 76 3.89 23.80 16.80
N ALA A 77 4.85 24.46 17.44
CA ALA A 77 5.30 25.77 17.00
C ALA A 77 5.66 25.70 15.51
N GLU A 78 4.93 26.45 14.68
CA GLU A 78 5.26 26.53 13.27
C GLU A 78 6.62 27.18 13.12
N LEU A 79 7.48 26.60 12.27
CA LEU A 79 8.77 27.17 11.94
C LEU A 79 8.59 28.55 11.31
N SER A 80 9.49 29.48 11.63
CA SER A 80 9.54 30.81 11.03
C SER A 80 9.69 30.74 9.51
N PRO A 81 9.17 31.74 8.79
CA PRO A 81 9.33 31.86 7.35
C PRO A 81 10.79 31.74 6.90
N GLU A 82 11.73 32.34 7.63
CA GLU A 82 13.15 32.37 7.31
C GLU A 82 13.79 30.98 7.40
N VAL A 83 13.42 30.19 8.42
CA VAL A 83 13.88 28.80 8.57
C VAL A 83 13.32 27.93 7.45
N LYS A 84 12.04 28.09 7.11
CA LYS A 84 11.39 27.36 5.99
C LYS A 84 12.06 27.69 4.66
N GLU A 85 12.31 28.97 4.38
CA GLU A 85 12.98 29.42 3.16
C GLU A 85 14.40 28.85 3.06
N THR A 86 15.17 28.91 4.14
CA THR A 86 16.52 28.35 4.23
C THR A 86 16.52 26.84 3.94
N GLN A 87 15.57 26.09 4.52
CA GLN A 87 15.42 24.67 4.28
C GLN A 87 15.14 24.38 2.79
N LEU A 88 14.20 25.10 2.18
CA LEU A 88 13.84 24.91 0.77
C LEU A 88 15.02 25.21 -0.15
N TYR A 89 15.72 26.31 0.10
CA TYR A 89 16.89 26.71 -0.67
C TYR A 89 17.98 25.61 -0.66
N PHE A 90 18.43 25.18 0.52
CA PHE A 90 19.50 24.20 0.62
C PHE A 90 19.07 22.78 0.22
N ALA A 91 17.81 22.38 0.45
CA ALA A 91 17.30 21.10 0.00
C ALA A 91 17.39 20.97 -1.53
N SER A 92 17.12 22.06 -2.26
CA SER A 92 17.24 22.06 -3.72
C SER A 92 18.70 21.84 -4.19
N ILE A 93 19.65 22.49 -3.53
CA ILE A 93 21.09 22.37 -3.83
C ILE A 93 21.57 20.95 -3.54
N ILE A 94 21.30 20.46 -2.32
CA ILE A 94 21.71 19.13 -1.89
C ILE A 94 21.16 18.05 -2.82
N LYS A 95 19.87 18.15 -3.20
CA LYS A 95 19.25 17.23 -4.15
C LYS A 95 19.94 17.26 -5.51
N SER A 96 20.27 18.44 -6.02
CA SER A 96 21.00 18.60 -7.28
C SER A 96 22.37 17.92 -7.23
N GLU A 97 23.14 18.16 -6.16
CA GLU A 97 24.46 17.55 -5.98
C GLU A 97 24.41 16.03 -5.79
N MET A 98 23.45 15.50 -5.01
CA MET A 98 23.23 14.06 -4.90
C MET A 98 22.90 13.43 -6.25
N THR A 99 22.05 14.09 -7.05
CA THR A 99 21.72 13.61 -8.40
C THR A 99 22.94 13.56 -9.31
N LYS A 100 23.88 14.51 -9.19
CA LYS A 100 25.15 14.46 -9.93
C LYS A 100 25.98 13.24 -9.50
N ILE A 101 26.16 13.03 -8.20
CA ILE A 101 26.91 11.88 -7.66
C ILE A 101 26.30 10.55 -8.11
N GLU A 102 24.98 10.42 -8.09
CA GLU A 102 24.29 9.21 -8.56
C GLU A 102 24.54 8.91 -10.04
N ARG A 103 24.59 9.95 -10.88
CA ARG A 103 24.89 9.79 -12.32
C ARG A 103 26.32 9.33 -12.58
N GLU A 104 27.25 9.65 -11.68
CA GLU A 104 28.64 9.22 -11.76
C GLU A 104 28.88 7.80 -11.22
N SER A 105 27.80 7.02 -10.97
CA SER A 105 27.87 5.64 -10.52
C SER A 105 28.30 4.70 -11.65
N THR A 106 29.59 4.37 -11.69
CA THR A 106 30.21 3.36 -12.56
C THR A 106 30.65 2.17 -11.70
N PRO A 107 31.04 1.01 -12.28
CA PRO A 107 31.53 -0.13 -11.49
C PRO A 107 32.65 0.22 -10.50
N GLU A 108 33.48 1.20 -10.82
CA GLU A 108 34.62 1.63 -10.02
C GLU A 108 34.25 2.60 -8.90
N THR A 109 33.26 3.48 -9.14
CA THR A 109 32.83 4.50 -8.19
C THR A 109 31.62 4.06 -7.37
N LYS A 110 30.96 2.95 -7.75
CA LYS A 110 29.72 2.44 -7.15
C LYS A 110 29.77 2.37 -5.63
N LYS A 111 30.90 1.90 -5.06
CA LYS A 111 31.07 1.81 -3.61
C LYS A 111 31.09 3.19 -2.96
N ILE A 112 31.87 4.13 -3.52
CA ILE A 112 31.95 5.52 -3.03
C ILE A 112 30.58 6.18 -3.08
N VAL A 113 29.83 5.99 -4.17
CA VAL A 113 28.47 6.51 -4.33
C VAL A 113 27.53 5.92 -3.27
N GLN A 114 27.52 4.59 -3.08
CA GLN A 114 26.66 3.96 -2.07
C GLN A 114 26.98 4.43 -0.65
N ASP A 115 28.27 4.43 -0.29
CA ASP A 115 28.71 4.89 1.03
C ASP A 115 28.31 6.36 1.26
N ALA A 116 28.39 7.20 0.22
CA ALA A 116 27.96 8.58 0.28
C ALA A 116 26.45 8.74 0.48
N MET A 117 25.61 7.94 -0.20
CA MET A 117 24.16 7.99 -0.01
C MET A 117 23.77 7.60 1.41
N VAL A 118 24.37 6.53 1.96
CA VAL A 118 24.15 6.12 3.36
C VAL A 118 24.55 7.23 4.33
N GLN A 119 25.69 7.88 4.11
CA GLN A 119 26.13 8.98 4.96
C GLN A 119 25.19 10.20 4.88
N MET A 120 24.62 10.48 3.70
CA MET A 120 23.65 11.55 3.51
C MET A 120 22.33 11.27 4.22
N ASP A 121 21.86 10.02 4.25
CA ASP A 121 20.67 9.62 5.00
C ASP A 121 20.85 9.83 6.51
N LEU A 122 22.05 9.54 7.05
CA LEU A 122 22.38 9.81 8.44
C LEU A 122 22.34 11.32 8.75
N LEU A 123 22.96 12.14 7.91
CA LEU A 123 22.98 13.59 8.08
C LEU A 123 21.58 14.22 7.95
N GLU A 124 20.74 13.70 7.05
CA GLU A 124 19.33 14.08 6.92
C GLU A 124 18.52 13.68 8.16
N SER A 125 18.75 12.49 8.71
CA SER A 125 18.11 12.08 9.97
C SER A 125 18.44 13.05 11.11
N ASP A 126 19.71 13.44 11.25
CA ASP A 126 20.13 14.40 12.27
C ASP A 126 19.53 15.79 12.05
N TYR A 127 19.40 16.24 10.80
CA TYR A 127 18.69 17.49 10.48
C TYR A 127 17.22 17.44 10.90
N ASN A 128 16.53 16.33 10.63
CA ASN A 128 15.13 16.16 11.00
C ASN A 128 14.91 16.14 12.53
N LYS A 129 15.86 15.61 13.30
CA LYS A 129 15.85 15.72 14.77
C LYS A 129 15.94 17.17 15.22
N LEU A 130 16.78 17.99 14.57
CA LEU A 130 16.90 19.41 14.88
C LEU A 130 15.62 20.18 14.53
N ILE A 131 14.94 19.84 13.42
CA ILE A 131 13.61 20.40 13.12
C ILE A 131 12.61 20.08 14.23
N LEU A 132 12.55 18.82 14.67
CA LEU A 132 11.65 18.40 15.73
C LEU A 132 11.96 19.15 17.02
N GLU A 133 13.24 19.22 17.41
CA GLU A 133 13.67 19.95 18.60
C GLU A 133 13.31 21.43 18.53
N LEU A 134 13.44 22.06 17.35
CA LEU A 134 13.06 23.46 17.12
C LEU A 134 11.55 23.66 17.27
N LYS A 135 10.72 22.73 16.78
CA LYS A 135 9.26 22.76 16.92
C LYS A 135 8.79 22.54 18.36
N GLU A 136 9.47 21.66 19.10
CA GLU A 136 9.12 21.32 20.48
C GLU A 136 9.59 22.37 21.49
N LYS A 137 10.85 22.82 21.38
CA LYS A 137 11.46 23.77 22.32
C LYS A 137 11.26 25.23 21.93
N GLY A 138 10.67 25.48 20.77
CA GLY A 138 10.55 26.79 20.17
C GLY A 138 11.86 27.27 19.54
N GLU A 139 11.77 28.36 18.77
CA GLU A 139 12.91 28.86 18.02
C GLU A 139 14.07 29.29 18.92
N ASN A 140 15.20 28.60 18.73
CA ASN A 140 16.42 28.85 19.47
C ASN A 140 17.58 29.00 18.50
N LYS A 141 18.32 30.12 18.62
CA LYS A 141 19.50 30.42 17.78
C LYS A 141 20.53 29.29 17.77
N LYS A 142 20.67 28.54 18.87
CA LYS A 142 21.59 27.39 18.95
C LYS A 142 21.13 26.23 18.05
N ILE A 143 19.83 25.93 18.05
CA ILE A 143 19.25 24.87 17.21
C ILE A 143 19.33 25.30 15.74
N ILE A 144 18.97 26.56 15.44
CA ILE A 144 19.09 27.13 14.09
C ILE A 144 20.54 27.07 13.59
N HIS A 145 21.52 27.41 14.45
CA HIS A 145 22.93 27.29 14.10
C HIS A 145 23.32 25.85 13.80
N ALA A 146 22.91 24.88 14.65
CA ALA A 146 23.15 23.47 14.40
C ALA A 146 22.52 22.97 13.09
N MET A 147 21.31 23.44 12.76
CA MET A 147 20.65 23.15 11.48
C MET A 147 21.46 23.65 10.30
N ILE A 148 21.94 24.91 10.36
CA ILE A 148 22.80 25.50 9.33
C ILE A 148 24.11 24.72 9.20
N THR A 149 24.75 24.37 10.32
CA THR A 149 25.98 23.58 10.32
C THR A 149 25.78 22.21 9.70
N ASN A 150 24.65 21.55 9.95
CA ASN A 150 24.33 20.27 9.32
C ASN A 150 24.22 20.43 7.79
N LEU A 151 23.49 21.43 7.30
CA LEU A 151 23.35 21.71 5.86
C LEU A 151 24.71 22.00 5.21
N GLN A 152 25.54 22.84 5.84
CA GLN A 152 26.91 23.13 5.38
C GLN A 152 27.78 21.86 5.34
N THR A 153 27.66 21.01 6.37
CA THR A 153 28.40 19.74 6.47
C THR A 153 28.03 18.81 5.32
N ARG A 154 26.75 18.71 4.99
CA ARG A 154 26.23 17.92 3.86
C ARG A 154 26.80 18.38 2.53
N ILE A 155 26.75 19.69 2.26
CA ILE A 155 27.28 20.27 1.03
C ILE A 155 28.79 20.00 0.91
N SER A 156 29.55 20.32 1.95
CA SER A 156 30.99 20.07 1.97
C SER A 156 31.35 18.59 1.82
N PHE A 157 30.53 17.69 2.36
CA PHE A 157 30.69 16.25 2.17
C PHE A 157 30.47 15.84 0.72
N LEU A 158 29.39 16.29 0.09
CA LEU A 158 29.06 15.99 -1.31
C LEU A 158 30.15 16.50 -2.27
N GLU A 159 30.72 17.69 -2.02
CA GLU A 159 31.85 18.22 -2.79
C GLU A 159 33.09 17.32 -2.71
N ARG A 160 33.41 16.80 -1.52
CA ARG A 160 34.52 15.85 -1.35
C ARG A 160 34.26 14.53 -2.08
N VAL A 161 33.03 14.03 -2.03
CA VAL A 161 32.63 12.80 -2.74
C VAL A 161 32.79 12.96 -4.24
N LEU A 162 32.31 14.07 -4.83
CA LEU A 162 32.50 14.39 -6.24
C LEU A 162 33.99 14.43 -6.61
N THR A 163 34.81 15.12 -5.81
CA THR A 163 36.26 15.18 -6.01
C THR A 163 36.90 13.79 -6.00
N GLN A 164 36.47 12.92 -5.08
CA GLN A 164 36.97 11.55 -4.99
C GLN A 164 36.58 10.69 -6.19
N ILE A 165 35.35 10.86 -6.69
CA ILE A 165 34.87 10.19 -7.89
C ILE A 165 35.71 10.61 -9.10
N GLU A 166 35.90 11.91 -9.32
CA GLU A 166 36.72 12.44 -10.42
C GLU A 166 38.15 11.90 -10.38
N ASN A 167 38.78 11.88 -9.20
CA ASN A 167 40.13 11.35 -9.04
C ASN A 167 40.21 9.85 -9.35
N THR A 168 39.20 9.09 -8.94
CA THR A 168 39.11 7.64 -9.22
C THR A 168 39.01 7.38 -10.72
N GLN A 169 38.17 8.15 -11.43
CA GLN A 169 38.05 8.05 -12.89
C GLN A 169 39.36 8.44 -13.61
N LYS A 170 40.05 9.50 -13.17
CA LYS A 170 41.34 9.93 -13.76
C LYS A 170 42.45 8.87 -13.61
N ILE A 171 42.50 8.15 -12.49
CA ILE A 171 43.49 7.08 -12.27
C ILE A 171 43.27 5.94 -13.28
N LYS A 172 42.02 5.55 -13.51
CA LYS A 172 41.64 4.51 -14.48
C LYS A 172 42.07 4.90 -15.91
N ASN A 173 41.78 6.13 -16.35
CA ASN A 173 42.13 6.58 -17.70
C ASN A 173 43.64 6.54 -17.97
N ARG A 174 44.46 7.01 -17.01
CA ARG A 174 45.93 6.94 -17.12
C ARG A 174 46.46 5.49 -17.18
N HIS A 175 45.83 4.56 -16.48
CA HIS A 175 46.22 3.15 -16.51
C HIS A 175 45.96 2.49 -17.87
N TYR A 176 44.94 2.91 -18.61
CA TYR A 176 44.68 2.39 -19.96
C TYR A 176 45.62 3.00 -21.01
N GLU A 177 46.00 4.28 -20.89
CA GLU A 177 46.94 4.90 -21.83
C GLU A 177 48.33 4.27 -21.72
N ASN A 178 48.83 3.99 -20.52
CA ASN A 178 50.17 3.41 -20.32
C ASN A 178 50.27 1.91 -20.67
N ASN A 179 49.16 1.17 -20.69
CA ASN A 179 49.16 -0.26 -21.03
C ASN A 179 48.92 -0.52 -22.53
N ASN A 180 48.59 0.52 -23.30
CA ASN A 180 48.33 0.45 -24.75
C ASN A 180 49.43 1.14 -25.58
N ALA A 181 50.54 1.55 -24.94
CA ALA A 181 51.75 2.11 -25.57
C ALA A 181 52.91 1.11 -25.44
#